data_AF-A0A7J8BWZ7-F1
#
_entry.id   AF-A0A7J8BWZ7-F1
#
_cell.length_a   1.000
_cell.length_b   1.000
_cell.length_c   1.000
_cell.angle_alpha   90.00
_cell.angle_beta   90.00
_cell.angle_gamma   90.00
#
_symmetry.space_group_name_H-M   'P 1'
#
loop_
_entity.id
_entity.type
_entity.pdbx_description
1 polymer ?
#
loop_
_entity_poly.entity_id
_entity_poly.type
_entity_poly.pdbx_seq_one_letter_code
_entity_poly.pdbx_strand_id
1 'polypeptide(L)'
;MPQAISSAGHQRHASSYLLCPQVKSRVAFGKPLVEQGTILADIAQSRVEIEQARLLVLKAAHLMDMAGNKAAALDIAMIKMVAPSMAYRVIDRAVQFFAWARALRFADGPDEVHRAAVAKMELKSRV
;
A
#
# COMPACT_ATOMS: atom_id res chain seq x y z
N MET A 1 -7.58 22.59 9.29
CA MET A 1 -6.31 22.16 8.68
C MET A 1 -5.60 20.99 9.39
N PRO A 2 -5.60 20.88 10.74
CA PRO A 2 -4.86 19.82 11.45
C PRO A 2 -5.20 18.40 10.99
N GLN A 3 -6.46 18.12 10.62
CA GLN A 3 -6.85 16.79 10.14
C GLN A 3 -6.34 16.44 8.73
N ALA A 4 -6.14 17.42 7.85
CA ALA A 4 -5.56 17.19 6.51
C ALA A 4 -4.04 16.95 6.58
N ILE A 5 -3.36 17.64 7.49
CA ILE A 5 -1.92 17.46 7.74
C ILE A 5 -1.67 16.13 8.49
N SER A 6 -2.53 15.80 9.47
CA SER A 6 -2.46 14.52 10.19
C SER A 6 -2.72 13.32 9.26
N SER A 7 -3.71 13.40 8.37
CA SER A 7 -3.94 12.35 7.37
C SER A 7 -2.75 12.18 6.41
N ALA A 8 -2.10 13.26 5.97
CA ALA A 8 -0.85 13.21 5.21
C ALA A 8 0.31 12.52 5.96
N GLY A 9 0.38 12.69 7.29
CA GLY A 9 1.33 11.98 8.15
C GLY A 9 1.10 10.46 8.14
N HIS A 10 -0.15 10.01 8.34
CA HIS A 10 -0.51 8.59 8.32
C HIS A 10 -0.32 7.93 6.94
N GLN A 11 -0.45 8.70 5.86
CA GLN A 11 -0.31 8.23 4.47
C GLN A 11 1.13 7.84 4.08
N ARG A 12 2.16 8.42 4.71
CA ARG A 12 3.55 7.95 4.51
C ARG A 12 3.75 6.52 4.98
N HIS A 13 3.07 6.12 6.05
CA HIS A 13 3.10 4.75 6.54
C HIS A 13 2.31 3.81 5.61
N ALA A 14 1.20 4.26 5.02
CA ALA A 14 0.40 3.48 4.06
C ALA A 14 1.25 2.91 2.90
N SER A 15 2.11 3.73 2.28
CA SER A 15 3.01 3.26 1.21
C SER A 15 4.07 2.26 1.69
N SER A 16 4.44 2.29 2.98
CA SER A 16 5.37 1.31 3.55
C SER A 16 4.72 -0.05 3.80
N TYR A 17 3.41 -0.10 4.02
CA TYR A 17 2.66 -1.37 4.10
C TYR A 17 2.57 -2.09 2.74
N LEU A 18 2.58 -1.35 1.62
CA LEU A 18 2.69 -1.94 0.27
C LEU A 18 4.03 -2.66 0.03
N LEU A 19 5.06 -2.35 0.83
CA LEU A 19 6.41 -2.91 0.75
C LEU A 19 6.71 -3.90 1.88
N CYS A 20 5.67 -4.45 2.52
CA CYS A 20 5.80 -5.36 3.65
C CYS A 20 6.76 -6.52 3.31
N PRO A 21 7.59 -7.00 4.27
CA PRO A 21 8.54 -8.11 4.05
C PRO A 21 7.88 -9.39 3.49
N GLN A 22 6.58 -9.56 3.73
CA GLN A 22 5.79 -10.68 3.21
C GLN A 22 5.65 -10.65 1.69
N VAL A 23 5.58 -9.48 1.05
CA VAL A 23 5.45 -9.35 -0.42
C VAL A 23 6.79 -9.68 -1.09
N LYS A 24 7.90 -9.28 -0.46
CA LYS A 24 9.27 -9.51 -0.96
C LYS A 24 9.69 -10.98 -0.95
N SER A 25 9.11 -11.79 -0.05
CA SER A 25 9.51 -13.19 0.16
C SER A 25 8.63 -14.21 -0.57
N ARG A 26 7.63 -13.77 -1.34
CA ARG A 26 6.64 -14.65 -1.97
C ARG A 26 6.81 -14.66 -3.49
N VAL A 27 6.77 -15.86 -4.06
CA VAL A 27 6.85 -16.12 -5.50
C VAL A 27 5.50 -16.65 -5.95
N ALA A 28 4.96 -16.09 -7.04
CA ALA A 28 3.75 -16.59 -7.69
C ALA A 28 3.94 -16.52 -9.21
N PHE A 29 3.42 -17.51 -9.93
CA PHE A 29 3.55 -17.59 -11.40
C PHE A 29 5.01 -17.51 -11.88
N GLY A 30 5.94 -18.15 -11.15
CA GLY A 30 7.34 -18.26 -11.53
C GLY A 30 8.22 -17.03 -11.27
N LYS A 31 7.70 -15.96 -10.67
CA LYS A 31 8.47 -14.77 -10.27
C LYS A 31 8.05 -14.24 -8.90
N PRO A 32 8.94 -13.53 -8.17
CA PRO A 32 8.55 -12.81 -6.96
C PRO A 32 7.33 -11.91 -7.21
N LEU A 33 6.41 -11.83 -6.23
CA LEU A 33 5.24 -10.95 -6.32
C LEU A 33 5.65 -9.49 -6.59
N VAL A 34 6.78 -9.04 -6.04
CA VAL A 34 7.34 -7.71 -6.30
C VAL A 34 7.75 -7.47 -7.76
N GLU A 35 7.90 -8.51 -8.57
CA GLU A 35 8.22 -8.42 -9.99
C GLU A 35 6.98 -8.53 -10.89
N GLN A 36 5.81 -8.78 -10.31
CA GLN A 36 4.55 -8.79 -11.06
C GLN A 36 4.20 -7.35 -11.45
N GLY A 37 4.01 -7.11 -12.75
CA GLY A 37 3.86 -5.77 -13.32
C GLY A 37 2.70 -4.97 -12.74
N THR A 38 1.60 -5.64 -12.37
CA THR A 38 0.44 -5.02 -11.71
C THR A 38 0.78 -4.48 -10.33
N ILE A 39 1.57 -5.21 -9.54
CA ILE A 39 2.01 -4.80 -8.20
C ILE A 39 2.94 -3.59 -8.29
N LEU A 40 3.88 -3.61 -9.22
CA LEU A 40 4.77 -2.49 -9.48
C LEU A 40 4.00 -1.23 -9.92
N ALA A 41 2.99 -1.38 -10.79
CA ALA A 41 2.15 -0.28 -11.23
C ALA A 41 1.37 0.35 -10.07
N ASP A 42 0.78 -0.47 -9.19
CA ASP A 42 0.02 0.01 -8.04
C ASP A 42 0.90 0.71 -6.99
N ILE A 43 2.13 0.23 -6.78
CA ILE A 43 3.12 0.92 -5.92
C ILE A 43 3.48 2.28 -6.52
N ALA A 44 3.80 2.32 -7.82
CA ALA A 44 4.14 3.56 -8.52
C ALA A 44 2.98 4.56 -8.48
N GLN A 45 1.77 4.09 -8.77
CA GLN A 45 0.56 4.91 -8.76
C GLN A 45 0.27 5.47 -7.36
N SER A 46 0.40 4.62 -6.33
CA SER A 46 0.24 5.07 -4.94
C SER A 46 1.26 6.14 -4.56
N ARG A 47 2.52 6.01 -5.01
CA ARG A 47 3.57 7.01 -4.77
C ARG A 47 3.24 8.35 -5.44
N VAL A 48 2.77 8.34 -6.69
CA VAL A 48 2.37 9.53 -7.45
C VAL A 48 1.19 10.23 -6.76
N GLU A 49 0.15 9.49 -6.39
CA GLU A 49 -1.04 10.06 -5.75
C GLU A 49 -0.70 10.71 -4.39
N ILE A 50 0.20 10.10 -3.61
CA ILE A 50 0.67 10.67 -2.33
C ILE A 50 1.40 11.99 -2.55
N GLU A 51 2.31 12.07 -3.52
CA GLU A 51 3.03 13.32 -3.82
C GLU A 51 2.10 14.40 -4.36
N GLN A 52 1.13 14.06 -5.21
CA GLN A 52 0.10 15.00 -5.69
C GLN A 52 -0.70 15.59 -4.52
N ALA A 53 -1.19 14.74 -3.60
CA ALA A 53 -1.91 15.20 -2.42
C ALA A 53 -1.03 16.07 -1.51
N ARG A 54 0.25 15.70 -1.33
CA ARG A 54 1.21 16.46 -0.52
C ARG A 54 1.46 17.85 -1.08
N LEU A 55 1.65 17.97 -2.40
CA LEU A 55 1.81 19.28 -3.05
C LEU A 55 0.55 20.12 -2.94
N LEU A 56 -0.64 19.53 -3.02
CA LEU A 56 -1.89 20.24 -2.83
C LEU A 56 -2.09 20.73 -1.39
N VAL A 57 -1.66 19.95 -0.38
CA VAL A 57 -1.59 20.43 1.02
C VAL A 57 -0.69 21.66 1.12
N LEU A 58 0.51 21.59 0.55
CA LEU A 58 1.48 22.69 0.62
C LEU A 58 0.99 23.94 -0.11
N LYS A 59 0.31 23.77 -1.25
CA LYS A 59 -0.34 24.88 -1.96
C LYS A 59 -1.39 25.55 -1.09
N ALA A 60 -2.27 24.76 -0.45
CA ALA A 60 -3.30 25.30 0.43
C ALA A 60 -2.69 26.01 1.65
N ALA A 61 -1.64 25.45 2.25
CA ALA A 61 -0.92 26.06 3.37
C ALA A 61 -0.29 27.40 2.96
N HIS A 62 0.43 27.41 1.84
CA HIS A 62 1.05 28.61 1.31
C HIS A 62 0.03 29.72 1.05
N LEU A 63 -1.13 29.39 0.45
CA LEU A 63 -2.17 30.39 0.20
C LEU A 63 -2.81 30.91 1.49
N MET A 64 -2.95 30.07 2.51
CA MET A 64 -3.41 30.49 3.83
C MET A 64 -2.43 31.47 4.48
N ASP A 65 -1.13 31.19 4.39
CA ASP A 65 -0.09 32.04 4.96
C ASP A 65 0.02 33.39 4.24
N MET A 66 -0.17 33.41 2.91
CA MET A 66 -0.03 34.61 2.09
C MET A 66 -1.28 35.49 2.03
N ALA A 67 -2.47 34.90 1.94
CA ALA A 67 -3.72 35.62 1.64
C ALA A 67 -4.83 35.36 2.67
N GLY A 68 -4.55 34.58 3.71
CA GLY A 68 -5.49 34.22 4.76
C GLY A 68 -6.50 33.14 4.36
N ASN A 69 -7.21 32.64 5.36
CA ASN A 69 -8.05 31.45 5.23
C ASN A 69 -9.24 31.62 4.27
N LYS A 70 -9.79 32.84 4.12
CA LYS A 70 -10.92 33.08 3.21
C LYS A 70 -10.51 32.94 1.75
N ALA A 71 -9.34 33.47 1.38
CA ALA A 71 -8.81 33.33 0.02
C ALA A 71 -8.44 31.86 -0.28
N ALA A 72 -7.97 31.12 0.73
CA ALA A 72 -7.61 29.70 0.60
C ALA A 72 -8.77 28.71 0.70
N ALA A 73 -10.02 29.19 0.84
CA ALA A 73 -11.17 28.33 1.08
C ALA A 73 -11.34 27.24 0.01
N LEU A 74 -11.09 27.58 -1.27
CA LEU A 74 -11.18 26.64 -2.38
C LEU A 74 -10.09 25.55 -2.28
N ASP A 75 -8.83 25.93 -2.09
CA ASP A 75 -7.72 24.96 -1.96
C ASP A 75 -7.87 24.06 -0.72
N ILE A 76 -8.37 24.61 0.39
CA ILE A 76 -8.71 23.84 1.59
C ILE A 76 -9.80 22.81 1.30
N ALA A 77 -10.83 23.19 0.53
CA ALA A 77 -11.90 22.28 0.14
C ALA A 77 -11.39 21.17 -0.80
N MET A 78 -10.57 21.53 -1.80
CA MET A 78 -9.95 20.58 -2.72
C MET A 78 -9.13 19.53 -1.97
N ILE A 79 -8.26 19.94 -1.05
CA ILE A 79 -7.44 18.96 -0.33
C ILE A 79 -8.26 18.08 0.63
N LYS A 80 -9.33 18.61 1.22
CA LYS A 80 -10.26 17.81 2.04
C LYS A 80 -10.99 16.74 1.25
N MET A 81 -11.16 16.91 -0.05
CA MET A 81 -11.74 15.90 -0.93
C MET A 81 -10.67 14.90 -1.43
N VAL A 82 -9.51 15.40 -1.85
CA VAL A 82 -8.45 14.60 -2.47
C VAL A 82 -7.75 13.69 -1.46
N ALA A 83 -7.39 14.20 -0.28
CA ALA A 83 -6.62 13.46 0.71
C ALA A 83 -7.30 12.15 1.18
N PRO A 84 -8.58 12.14 1.60
CA PRO A 84 -9.24 10.90 2.02
C PRO A 84 -9.43 9.93 0.84
N SER A 85 -9.78 10.43 -0.35
CA SER A 85 -9.97 9.60 -1.55
C SER A 85 -8.68 8.89 -1.97
N MET A 86 -7.54 9.59 -1.91
CA MET A 86 -6.23 9.00 -2.15
C MET A 86 -5.90 7.96 -1.08
N ALA A 87 -6.10 8.27 0.20
CA ALA A 87 -5.81 7.33 1.28
C ALA A 87 -6.60 6.02 1.13
N TYR A 88 -7.89 6.13 0.78
CA TYR A 88 -8.73 4.98 0.51
C TYR A 88 -8.18 4.10 -0.61
N ARG A 89 -7.80 4.68 -1.76
CA ARG A 89 -7.23 3.92 -2.88
C ARG A 89 -5.91 3.23 -2.54
N VAL A 90 -5.02 3.91 -1.80
CA VAL A 90 -3.75 3.33 -1.36
C VAL A 90 -3.98 2.15 -0.41
N ILE A 91 -4.91 2.30 0.54
CA ILE A 91 -5.27 1.24 1.49
C ILE A 91 -5.91 0.07 0.75
N ASP A 92 -6.82 0.33 -0.18
CA ASP A 92 -7.51 -0.72 -0.93
C ASP A 92 -6.53 -1.58 -1.75
N ARG A 93 -5.60 -0.96 -2.48
CA ARG A 93 -4.49 -1.67 -3.15
C ARG A 93 -3.70 -2.53 -2.17
N ALA A 94 -3.35 -1.99 -1.00
CA ALA A 94 -2.62 -2.73 0.02
C ALA A 94 -3.39 -3.95 0.52
N VAL A 95 -4.69 -3.80 0.80
CA VAL A 95 -5.57 -4.90 1.21
C VAL A 95 -5.66 -5.96 0.13
N GLN A 96 -5.81 -5.56 -1.15
CA GLN A 96 -5.81 -6.51 -2.27
C GLN A 96 -4.52 -7.32 -2.29
N PHE A 97 -3.34 -6.71 -2.13
CA PHE A 97 -2.08 -7.45 -2.06
C PHE A 97 -2.03 -8.46 -0.91
N PHE A 98 -2.48 -8.08 0.28
CA PHE A 98 -2.54 -9.00 1.42
C PHE A 98 -3.53 -10.14 1.19
N ALA A 99 -4.67 -9.86 0.56
CA ALA A 99 -5.67 -10.87 0.22
C ALA A 99 -5.13 -11.88 -0.80
N TRP A 100 -4.47 -11.41 -1.88
CA TRP A 100 -3.82 -12.27 -2.87
C TRP A 100 -2.71 -13.11 -2.25
N ALA A 101 -1.84 -12.50 -1.45
CA ALA A 101 -0.77 -13.22 -0.74
C ALA A 101 -1.33 -14.30 0.21
N ARG A 102 -2.49 -14.05 0.83
CA ARG A 102 -3.19 -15.04 1.66
C ARG A 102 -3.82 -16.14 0.80
N ALA A 103 -4.48 -15.80 -0.30
CA ALA A 103 -5.14 -16.75 -1.19
C ALA A 103 -4.15 -17.77 -1.78
N LEU A 104 -2.93 -17.34 -2.10
CA LEU A 104 -1.87 -18.21 -2.62
C LEU A 104 -1.49 -19.37 -1.67
N ARG A 105 -1.70 -19.23 -0.35
CA ARG A 105 -1.49 -20.33 0.61
C ARG A 105 -2.45 -21.51 0.43
N PHE A 106 -3.56 -21.27 -0.26
CA PHE A 106 -4.54 -22.30 -0.59
C PHE A 106 -4.39 -22.79 -2.03
N ALA A 107 -3.91 -21.93 -2.93
CA ALA A 107 -3.79 -22.22 -4.36
C ALA A 107 -2.76 -23.32 -4.67
N ASP A 108 -1.60 -23.33 -4.01
CA ASP A 108 -0.57 -24.38 -4.20
C ASP A 108 -0.82 -25.63 -3.35
N GLY A 109 -1.96 -25.73 -2.69
CA GLY A 109 -2.28 -26.77 -1.71
C GLY A 109 -2.05 -26.28 -0.27
N PRO A 110 -2.89 -26.69 0.70
CA PRO A 110 -2.79 -26.21 2.08
C PRO A 110 -1.38 -26.46 2.63
N ASP A 111 -0.81 -25.47 3.33
CA ASP A 111 0.53 -25.54 3.94
C ASP A 111 0.72 -26.84 4.77
N GLU A 112 -0.36 -27.42 5.30
CA GLU A 112 -0.39 -28.69 6.03
C GLU A 112 0.05 -29.90 5.19
N VAL A 113 -0.34 -29.95 3.91
CA VAL A 113 -0.02 -31.06 3.00
C VAL A 113 1.46 -31.04 2.64
N HIS A 114 2.01 -29.86 2.38
CA HIS A 114 3.44 -29.68 2.11
C HIS A 114 4.29 -29.97 3.35
N ARG A 115 3.85 -29.55 4.54
CA ARG A 115 4.54 -29.88 5.80
C ARG A 115 4.57 -31.39 6.07
N ALA A 116 3.48 -32.10 5.81
CA ALA A 116 3.45 -33.55 5.95
C ALA A 116 4.37 -34.26 4.93
N ALA A 117 4.47 -33.74 3.71
CA ALA A 117 5.40 -34.25 2.70
C ALA A 117 6.87 -34.06 3.12
N VAL A 118 7.24 -32.86 3.58
CA VAL A 118 8.59 -32.57 4.08
C VAL A 118 8.95 -33.46 5.28
N ALA A 119 8.05 -33.60 6.26
CA ALA A 119 8.28 -34.47 7.41
C ALA A 119 8.52 -35.94 7.02
N LYS A 120 7.77 -36.46 6.03
CA LYS A 120 7.99 -37.80 5.50
C LYS A 120 9.33 -37.95 4.80
N MET A 121 9.78 -36.93 4.07
CA MET A 121 11.08 -36.94 3.38
C MET A 121 12.24 -36.91 4.38
N GLU A 122 12.17 -36.06 5.42
CA GLU A 122 13.16 -36.00 6.49
C GLU A 122 13.30 -37.34 7.22
N LEU A 123 12.18 -37.96 7.59
CA LEU A 123 12.18 -39.28 8.25
C LEU A 123 12.77 -40.38 7.36
N LYS A 124 12.60 -40.28 6.04
CA LYS A 124 13.13 -41.26 5.07
C LYS A 124 14.62 -41.06 4.80
N SER A 125 15.16 -39.87 5.03
CA SER A 125 16.59 -39.56 4.86
C SER A 125 17.49 -40.01 6.02
N ARG A 126 16.88 -40.34 7.16
CA ARG A 126 17.56 -40.72 8.42
C ARG A 126 17.53 -42.22 8.73
N VAL A 127 17.19 -43.06 7.75
CA VAL A 127 17.27 -44.53 7.80
C VAL A 127 18.13 -44.99 6.64
#